data_AF-A0A084FYM4-F1
#
_entry.id   AF-A0A084FYM4-F1
#
_cell.length_a   1.000
_cell.length_b   1.000
_cell.length_c   1.000
_cell.angle_alpha   90.00
_cell.angle_beta   90.00
_cell.angle_gamma   90.00
#
_symmetry.space_group_name_H-M   'P 1'
#
loop_
_entity.id
_entity.type
_entity.pdbx_description
1 polymer ?
#
loop_
_entity_poly.entity_id
_entity_poly.type
_entity_poly.pdbx_seq_one_letter_code
_entity_poly.pdbx_strand_id
1 'polypeptide(L)'
;MSAEKPKSKNPIKKLYDNGLNAAAGKWICAIVILGLSAAAVAKVKEGPVRPAAIVNLAFATSHFFLLGPPVDPISATNPRTPKWYIIILGISTAMWIVGPVLMFAMLYGNDKEGVSYLERRRLGGLVGEITSIARSGTESICIAAGCFGLSALILSLYQWYFVIAVHTKKFTPEQVKEGYDELVTNAKKK
;
A
#
# COMPACT_ATOMS: atom_id res chain seq x y z
N MET A 1 8.87 29.55 4.54
CA MET A 1 8.86 29.55 3.07
C MET A 1 9.74 28.40 2.60
N SER A 2 9.14 27.29 2.16
CA SER A 2 9.91 26.15 1.63
C SER A 2 10.24 26.46 0.17
N ALA A 3 11.53 26.58 -0.15
CA ALA A 3 11.98 26.78 -1.52
C ALA A 3 11.58 25.55 -2.35
N GLU A 4 10.62 25.70 -3.25
CA GLU A 4 10.32 24.67 -4.25
C GLU A 4 11.57 24.42 -5.07
N LYS A 5 12.15 23.22 -4.95
CA LYS A 5 13.22 22.78 -5.84
C LYS A 5 12.66 22.84 -7.27
N PRO A 6 13.37 23.45 -8.23
CA PRO A 6 12.89 23.55 -9.60
C PRO A 6 12.55 22.16 -10.14
N LYS A 7 11.33 21.99 -10.67
CA LYS A 7 10.90 20.73 -11.31
C LYS A 7 11.89 20.40 -12.41
N SER A 8 12.57 19.26 -12.29
CA SER A 8 13.51 18.79 -13.31
C SER A 8 12.79 18.63 -14.64
N LYS A 9 13.42 19.12 -15.71
CA LYS A 9 12.94 18.93 -17.08
C LYS A 9 13.27 17.53 -17.62
N ASN A 10 14.14 16.77 -16.94
CA ASN A 10 14.58 15.47 -17.39
C ASN A 10 13.47 14.41 -17.23
N PRO A 11 13.10 13.69 -18.30
CA PRO A 11 11.99 12.73 -18.27
C PRO A 11 12.26 11.52 -17.38
N ILE A 12 13.52 11.11 -17.20
CA ILE A 12 13.90 9.98 -16.35
C ILE A 12 13.75 10.37 -14.89
N LYS A 13 14.29 11.52 -14.47
CA LYS A 13 14.11 11.98 -13.09
C LYS A 13 12.63 12.12 -12.73
N LYS A 14 11.81 12.67 -13.63
CA LYS A 14 10.35 12.76 -13.42
C LYS A 14 9.70 11.39 -13.18
N LEU A 15 10.13 10.36 -13.93
CA LEU A 15 9.65 8.99 -13.75
C LEU A 15 10.04 8.42 -12.37
N TYR A 16 11.29 8.60 -11.95
CA TYR A 16 11.78 8.17 -10.62
C TYR A 16 11.10 8.93 -9.48
N ASP A 17 10.94 10.26 -9.60
CA ASP A 17 10.22 11.09 -8.63
C ASP A 17 8.76 10.62 -8.48
N ASN A 18 8.09 10.28 -9.59
CA ASN A 18 6.74 9.73 -9.57
C ASN A 18 6.68 8.36 -8.88
N GLY A 19 7.65 7.48 -9.14
CA GLY A 19 7.78 6.18 -8.48
C GLY A 19 7.99 6.32 -6.96
N LEU A 20 8.79 7.31 -6.54
CA LEU A 20 9.02 7.64 -5.13
C LEU A 20 7.75 8.21 -4.47
N ASN A 21 7.04 9.11 -5.13
CA ASN A 21 5.79 9.67 -4.61
C ASN A 21 4.72 8.58 -4.41
N ALA A 22 4.63 7.62 -5.32
CA ALA A 22 3.75 6.47 -5.16
C ALA A 22 4.20 5.54 -4.02
N ALA A 23 5.51 5.36 -3.84
CA ALA A 23 6.06 4.64 -2.69
C ALA A 23 5.69 5.33 -1.37
N ALA A 24 5.80 6.66 -1.30
CA ALA A 24 5.43 7.45 -0.13
C ALA A 24 3.93 7.36 0.18
N GLY A 25 3.07 7.44 -0.84
CA GLY A 25 1.64 7.23 -0.67
C GLY A 25 1.33 5.83 -0.13
N LYS A 26 2.00 4.80 -0.64
CA LYS A 26 1.84 3.42 -0.19
C LYS A 26 2.31 3.24 1.26
N TRP A 27 3.37 3.92 1.65
CA TRP A 27 3.86 3.94 3.04
C TRP A 27 2.83 4.58 3.98
N ILE A 28 2.16 5.66 3.57
CA ILE A 28 1.05 6.26 4.33
C ILE A 28 -0.10 5.26 4.48
N CYS A 29 -0.50 4.58 3.40
CA CYS A 29 -1.53 3.53 3.46
C CYS A 29 -1.13 2.42 4.44
N ALA A 30 0.14 2.00 4.43
CA ALA A 30 0.63 0.98 5.35
C ALA A 30 0.50 1.41 6.82
N ILE A 31 0.79 2.67 7.18
CA ILE A 31 0.58 3.19 8.54
C ILE A 31 -0.88 3.11 8.97
N VAL A 32 -1.78 3.52 8.07
CA VAL A 32 -3.22 3.48 8.36
C VAL A 32 -3.69 2.03 8.55
N ILE A 33 -3.29 1.12 7.67
CA ILE A 33 -3.64 -0.30 7.76
C ILE A 33 -3.03 -0.94 9.01
N LEU A 34 -1.83 -0.53 9.42
CA LEU A 34 -1.19 -0.98 10.65
C LEU A 34 -2.09 -0.68 11.86
N GLY A 35 -2.52 0.58 12.00
CA GLY A 35 -3.40 1.01 13.09
C GLY A 35 -4.77 0.33 13.05
N LEU A 36 -5.40 0.27 11.88
CA LEU A 36 -6.72 -0.36 11.71
C LEU A 36 -6.66 -1.87 11.99
N SER A 37 -5.63 -2.56 11.50
CA SER A 37 -5.46 -3.99 11.70
C SER A 37 -5.15 -4.29 13.17
N ALA A 38 -4.33 -3.48 13.84
CA ALA A 38 -4.10 -3.62 15.28
C ALA A 38 -5.40 -3.43 16.08
N ALA A 39 -6.22 -2.43 15.72
CA ALA A 39 -7.52 -2.22 16.33
C ALA A 39 -8.47 -3.41 16.09
N ALA A 40 -8.49 -3.97 14.88
CA ALA A 40 -9.28 -5.16 14.56
C ALA A 40 -8.81 -6.38 15.37
N VAL A 41 -7.49 -6.62 15.49
CA VAL A 41 -6.94 -7.72 16.31
C VAL A 41 -7.29 -7.56 17.79
N ALA A 42 -7.28 -6.33 18.31
CA ALA A 42 -7.64 -6.06 19.70
C ALA A 42 -9.15 -6.25 19.98
N LYS A 43 -10.00 -5.95 19.00
CA LYS A 43 -11.47 -6.02 19.13
C LYS A 43 -12.07 -7.38 18.79
N VAL A 44 -11.51 -8.09 17.81
CA VAL A 44 -11.99 -9.40 17.36
C VAL A 44 -11.27 -10.50 18.13
N LYS A 45 -11.96 -11.11 19.10
CA LYS A 45 -11.37 -12.21 19.90
C LYS A 45 -11.40 -13.55 19.17
N GLU A 46 -12.46 -13.83 18.41
CA GLU A 46 -12.68 -15.11 17.74
C GLU A 46 -13.26 -14.90 16.34
N GLY A 47 -13.16 -15.93 15.49
CA GLY A 47 -13.70 -15.92 14.13
C GLY A 47 -12.69 -15.56 13.03
N PRO A 48 -13.11 -15.70 11.76
CA PRO A 48 -12.22 -15.66 10.59
C PRO A 48 -11.62 -14.28 10.31
N VAL A 49 -12.20 -13.20 10.83
CA VAL A 49 -11.70 -11.83 10.66
C VAL A 49 -10.38 -11.61 11.41
N ARG A 50 -10.18 -12.25 12.57
CA ARG A 50 -8.97 -12.09 13.39
C ARG A 50 -7.70 -12.50 12.65
N PRO A 51 -7.58 -13.70 12.06
CA PRO A 51 -6.39 -14.06 11.29
C PRO A 51 -6.19 -13.17 10.06
N ALA A 52 -7.26 -12.73 9.37
CA ALA A 52 -7.13 -11.78 8.27
C ALA A 52 -6.57 -10.41 8.72
N ALA A 53 -6.97 -9.93 9.90
CA ALA A 53 -6.41 -8.74 10.51
C ALA A 53 -4.94 -8.92 10.91
N ILE A 54 -4.54 -10.08 11.44
CA ILE A 54 -3.13 -10.38 11.75
C ILE A 54 -2.27 -10.38 10.48
N VAL A 55 -2.75 -10.96 9.37
CA VAL A 55 -2.03 -10.96 8.09
C VAL A 55 -1.86 -9.54 7.57
N ASN A 56 -2.92 -8.73 7.57
CA ASN A 56 -2.82 -7.32 7.16
C ASN A 56 -1.89 -6.51 8.08
N LEU A 57 -1.90 -6.78 9.39
CA LEU A 57 -0.98 -6.16 10.34
C LEU A 57 0.48 -6.51 10.00
N ALA A 58 0.77 -7.76 9.69
CA ALA A 58 2.11 -8.20 9.31
C ALA A 58 2.58 -7.54 8.00
N PHE A 59 1.72 -7.48 6.98
CA PHE A 59 2.03 -6.79 5.72
C PHE A 59 2.24 -5.29 5.92
N ALA A 60 1.41 -4.63 6.73
CA ALA A 60 1.58 -3.22 7.04
C ALA A 60 2.89 -2.95 7.81
N THR A 61 3.23 -3.83 8.76
CA THR A 61 4.48 -3.76 9.55
C THR A 61 5.70 -3.88 8.64
N SER A 62 5.70 -4.84 7.71
CA SER A 62 6.82 -5.02 6.77
C SER A 62 7.03 -3.78 5.91
N HIS A 63 5.95 -3.16 5.42
CA HIS A 63 6.05 -1.95 4.61
C HIS A 63 6.39 -0.68 5.39
N PHE A 64 6.01 -0.61 6.67
CA PHE A 64 6.33 0.52 7.53
C PHE A 64 7.83 0.56 7.89
N PHE A 65 8.38 -0.59 8.30
CA PHE A 65 9.76 -0.67 8.79
C PHE A 65 10.80 -0.98 7.72
N LEU A 66 10.44 -1.64 6.61
CA LEU A 66 11.36 -1.94 5.51
C LEU A 66 11.28 -0.86 4.43
N LEU A 67 11.56 0.39 4.82
CA LEU A 67 11.87 1.46 3.87
C LEU A 67 13.14 1.05 3.11
N GLY A 68 12.95 0.39 1.96
CA GLY A 68 14.04 -0.02 1.10
C GLY A 68 14.90 1.18 0.67
N PRO A 69 16.16 0.95 0.28
CA PRO A 69 17.02 2.02 -0.19
C PRO A 69 16.35 2.77 -1.36
N PRO A 70 16.67 4.07 -1.55
CA PRO A 70 16.24 4.81 -2.73
C PRO A 70 16.55 4.02 -4.00
N VAL A 71 15.61 4.02 -4.93
CA VAL A 71 15.76 3.30 -6.19
C VAL A 71 16.39 4.26 -7.18
N ASP A 72 17.60 3.93 -7.62
CA ASP A 72 18.32 4.69 -8.63
C ASP A 72 18.48 3.87 -9.93
N PRO A 73 18.78 4.53 -11.06
CA PRO A 73 19.13 3.82 -12.29
C PRO A 73 20.39 2.96 -12.12
N ILE A 74 20.46 1.83 -12.84
CA ILE A 74 21.60 0.91 -12.77
C ILE A 74 22.93 1.60 -13.09
N SER A 75 22.96 2.48 -14.09
CA SER A 75 24.16 3.22 -14.47
C SER A 75 23.82 4.48 -15.29
N ALA A 76 24.83 5.33 -15.51
CA ALA A 76 24.75 6.51 -16.38
C ALA A 76 24.43 6.18 -17.86
N THR A 77 24.41 4.90 -18.23
CA THR A 77 24.09 4.41 -19.59
C THR A 77 22.86 3.52 -19.61
N ASN A 78 22.31 3.17 -18.45
CA ASN A 78 21.19 2.25 -18.33
C ASN A 78 20.15 2.82 -17.34
N PRO A 79 19.04 3.39 -17.84
CA PRO A 79 18.05 4.05 -16.98
C PRO A 79 17.22 3.06 -16.15
N ARG A 80 17.33 1.75 -16.42
CA ARG A 80 16.49 0.70 -15.82
C ARG A 80 16.64 0.63 -14.31
N THR A 81 15.56 0.18 -13.67
CA THR A 81 15.56 -0.14 -12.25
C THR A 81 16.30 -1.45 -11.99
N PRO A 82 16.95 -1.59 -10.83
CA PRO A 82 17.66 -2.81 -10.46
C PRO A 82 16.69 -3.97 -10.21
N LYS A 83 17.14 -5.21 -10.46
CA LYS A 83 16.33 -6.43 -10.33
C LYS A 83 15.74 -6.61 -8.92
N TRP A 84 16.49 -6.26 -7.88
CA TRP A 84 16.02 -6.37 -6.49
C TRP A 84 14.76 -5.54 -6.26
N TYR A 85 14.66 -4.35 -6.87
CA TYR A 85 13.49 -3.49 -6.74
C TYR A 85 12.26 -4.12 -7.38
N ILE A 86 12.43 -4.74 -8.56
CA ILE A 86 11.35 -5.44 -9.27
C ILE A 86 10.81 -6.61 -8.42
N ILE A 87 11.72 -7.38 -7.79
CA ILE A 87 11.35 -8.49 -6.90
C ILE A 87 10.56 -7.98 -5.69
N ILE A 88 11.07 -6.96 -4.99
CA ILE A 88 10.38 -6.37 -3.83
C ILE A 88 9.03 -5.79 -4.24
N LEU A 89 8.95 -5.09 -5.37
CA LEU A 89 7.68 -4.55 -5.88
C LEU A 89 6.69 -5.67 -6.20
N GLY A 90 7.14 -6.79 -6.76
CA GLY A 90 6.32 -7.99 -6.99
C GLY A 90 5.76 -8.57 -5.70
N ILE A 91 6.61 -8.78 -4.68
CA ILE A 91 6.18 -9.28 -3.36
C ILE A 91 5.20 -8.30 -2.72
N SER A 92 5.52 -7.01 -2.74
CA SER A 92 4.67 -5.92 -2.23
C SER A 92 3.29 -5.95 -2.91
N THR A 93 3.26 -6.08 -4.23
CA THR A 93 2.01 -6.14 -5.00
C THR A 93 1.16 -7.35 -4.59
N ALA A 94 1.79 -8.52 -4.44
CA ALA A 94 1.09 -9.73 -3.99
C ALA A 94 0.48 -9.54 -2.59
N MET A 95 1.22 -8.94 -1.65
CA MET A 95 0.72 -8.63 -0.31
C MET A 95 -0.50 -7.70 -0.36
N TRP A 96 -0.47 -6.65 -1.20
CA TRP A 96 -1.58 -5.70 -1.34
C TRP A 96 -2.77 -6.25 -2.15
N ILE A 97 -2.63 -7.38 -2.84
CA ILE A 97 -3.76 -8.14 -3.38
C ILE A 97 -4.35 -9.02 -2.28
N VAL A 98 -3.50 -9.81 -1.62
CA VAL A 98 -3.93 -10.82 -0.63
C VAL A 98 -4.58 -10.17 0.59
N GLY A 99 -4.02 -9.07 1.12
CA GLY A 99 -4.51 -8.40 2.32
C GLY A 99 -5.98 -7.97 2.23
N PRO A 100 -6.37 -7.13 1.26
CA PRO A 100 -7.76 -6.71 1.05
C PRO A 100 -8.71 -7.88 0.74
N VAL A 101 -8.29 -8.81 -0.12
CA VAL A 101 -9.11 -9.96 -0.49
C VAL A 101 -9.42 -10.82 0.73
N LEU A 102 -8.41 -11.13 1.55
CA LEU A 102 -8.62 -11.86 2.80
C LEU A 102 -9.51 -11.08 3.77
N MET A 103 -9.30 -9.77 3.92
CA MET A 103 -10.12 -8.96 4.82
C MET A 103 -11.59 -8.95 4.40
N PHE A 104 -11.90 -8.72 3.12
CA PHE A 104 -13.27 -8.72 2.63
C PHE A 104 -13.90 -10.12 2.60
N ALA A 105 -13.15 -11.13 2.17
CA ALA A 105 -13.66 -12.50 2.13
C ALA A 105 -13.97 -13.03 3.54
N MET A 106 -13.15 -12.71 4.55
CA MET A 106 -13.42 -13.15 5.92
C MET A 106 -14.49 -12.31 6.63
N LEU A 107 -14.71 -11.06 6.19
CA LEU A 107 -15.78 -10.21 6.69
C LEU A 107 -17.15 -10.62 6.13
N TYR A 108 -17.24 -10.95 4.84
CA TYR A 108 -18.52 -11.22 4.15
C TYR A 108 -18.77 -12.68 3.80
N GLY A 109 -17.74 -13.53 3.71
CA GLY A 109 -17.85 -14.92 3.24
C GLY A 109 -18.44 -15.91 4.24
N ASN A 110 -18.92 -15.45 5.40
CA ASN A 110 -19.54 -16.31 6.42
C ASN A 110 -21.06 -16.07 6.47
N ASP A 111 -21.74 -16.41 5.37
CA ASP A 111 -23.18 -16.16 5.14
C ASP A 111 -24.13 -16.81 6.15
N LYS A 112 -23.66 -17.75 6.99
CA LYS A 112 -24.45 -18.27 8.12
C LYS A 112 -24.69 -17.22 9.21
N GLU A 113 -23.84 -16.19 9.31
CA GLU A 113 -24.08 -15.05 10.20
C GLU A 113 -24.89 -13.93 9.51
N GLY A 114 -24.83 -13.79 8.18
CA GLY A 114 -25.53 -12.77 7.40
C GLY A 114 -27.06 -12.90 7.41
N VAL A 115 -27.59 -14.12 7.47
CA VAL A 115 -29.04 -14.35 7.65
C VAL A 115 -29.46 -14.01 9.09
N SER A 116 -28.65 -14.39 10.09
CA SER A 116 -28.88 -14.03 11.50
C SER A 116 -28.73 -12.52 11.78
N TYR A 117 -28.06 -11.79 10.88
CA TYR A 117 -27.79 -10.35 10.94
C TYR A 117 -29.03 -9.51 10.61
N LEU A 118 -29.82 -9.92 9.62
CA LEU A 118 -31.11 -9.28 9.31
C LEU A 118 -32.18 -9.61 10.37
N GLU A 119 -32.12 -10.81 10.92
CA GLU A 119 -33.09 -11.30 11.91
C GLU A 119 -32.88 -10.68 13.30
N ARG A 120 -31.63 -10.51 13.76
CA ARG A 120 -31.31 -9.83 15.04
C ARG A 120 -31.58 -8.33 15.02
N ARG A 121 -31.45 -7.68 13.86
CA ARG A 121 -31.82 -6.26 13.67
C ARG A 121 -33.31 -6.01 13.88
N ARG A 122 -34.14 -7.06 13.71
CA ARG A 122 -35.58 -7.04 13.91
C ARG A 122 -36.03 -7.28 15.36
N LEU A 123 -35.16 -7.85 16.22
CA LEU A 123 -35.55 -8.40 17.53
C LEU A 123 -34.88 -7.76 18.77
N GLY A 124 -33.90 -6.86 18.64
CA GLY A 124 -33.02 -6.50 19.77
C GLY A 124 -33.23 -5.12 20.40
N GLY A 125 -34.15 -4.98 21.35
CA GLY A 125 -34.22 -3.84 22.27
C GLY A 125 -33.11 -3.87 23.33
N LEU A 126 -32.43 -2.74 23.54
CA LEU A 126 -31.46 -2.40 24.59
C LEU A 126 -30.12 -3.17 24.66
N VAL A 127 -30.10 -4.51 24.71
CA VAL A 127 -28.83 -5.29 24.69
C VAL A 127 -28.28 -5.38 23.25
N GLY A 128 -29.18 -5.28 22.26
CA GLY A 128 -28.83 -5.19 20.84
C GLY A 128 -28.07 -3.92 20.47
N GLU A 129 -28.32 -2.78 21.12
CA GLU A 129 -27.73 -1.49 20.75
C GLU A 129 -26.23 -1.40 21.07
N ILE A 130 -25.81 -1.80 22.27
CA ILE A 130 -24.38 -1.74 22.67
C ILE A 130 -23.54 -2.71 21.82
N THR A 131 -24.07 -3.90 21.57
CA THR A 131 -23.44 -4.93 20.74
C THR A 131 -23.45 -4.52 19.25
N SER A 132 -24.50 -3.83 18.80
CA SER A 132 -24.62 -3.28 17.44
C SER A 132 -23.61 -2.15 17.18
N ILE A 133 -23.38 -1.25 18.14
CA ILE A 133 -22.44 -0.12 17.99
C ILE A 133 -20.99 -0.63 17.98
N ALA A 134 -20.64 -1.58 18.86
CA ALA A 134 -19.31 -2.18 18.88
C ALA A 134 -19.03 -3.05 17.62
N ARG A 135 -20.06 -3.74 17.10
CA ARG A 135 -19.97 -4.55 15.88
C ARG A 135 -19.91 -3.68 14.62
N SER A 136 -20.66 -2.57 14.55
CA SER A 136 -20.55 -1.61 13.43
C SER A 136 -19.17 -0.93 13.39
N GLY A 137 -18.59 -0.65 14.57
CA GLY A 137 -17.24 -0.10 14.66
C GLY A 137 -16.17 -1.06 14.17
N THR A 138 -16.32 -2.36 14.43
CA THR A 138 -15.38 -3.40 13.97
C THR A 138 -15.50 -3.63 12.46
N GLU A 139 -16.73 -3.71 11.95
CA GLU A 139 -17.01 -3.80 10.52
C GLU A 139 -16.44 -2.60 9.76
N SER A 140 -16.64 -1.39 10.27
CA SER A 140 -16.09 -0.15 9.68
C SER A 140 -14.57 -0.16 9.65
N ILE A 141 -13.90 -0.67 10.70
CA ILE A 141 -12.44 -0.82 10.74
C ILE A 141 -11.96 -1.80 9.67
N CYS A 142 -12.62 -2.95 9.52
CA CYS A 142 -12.26 -3.95 8.52
C CYS A 142 -12.48 -3.45 7.08
N ILE A 143 -13.60 -2.77 6.82
CA ILE A 143 -13.87 -2.13 5.51
C ILE A 143 -12.80 -1.08 5.21
N ALA A 144 -12.51 -0.21 6.17
CA ALA A 144 -11.48 0.81 6.00
C ALA A 144 -10.10 0.17 5.72
N ALA A 145 -9.71 -0.86 6.47
CA ALA A 145 -8.45 -1.57 6.26
C ALA A 145 -8.38 -2.17 4.84
N GLY A 146 -9.46 -2.80 4.37
CA GLY A 146 -9.55 -3.32 3.00
C GLY A 146 -9.44 -2.22 1.93
N CYS A 147 -10.15 -1.10 2.09
CA CYS A 147 -10.10 0.03 1.15
C CYS A 147 -8.72 0.70 1.09
N PHE A 148 -8.06 0.89 2.23
CA PHE A 148 -6.70 1.42 2.25
C PHE A 148 -5.70 0.42 1.65
N GLY A 149 -5.92 -0.89 1.83
CA GLY A 149 -5.10 -1.89 1.15
C GLY A 149 -5.30 -1.91 -0.37
N LEU A 150 -6.52 -1.68 -0.87
CA LEU A 150 -6.76 -1.46 -2.30
C LEU A 150 -6.09 -0.17 -2.80
N SER A 151 -6.09 0.89 -2.00
CA SER A 151 -5.37 2.12 -2.34
C SER A 151 -3.85 1.87 -2.44
N ALA A 152 -3.27 1.10 -1.52
CA ALA A 152 -1.88 0.65 -1.58
C ALA A 152 -1.59 -0.22 -2.82
N LEU A 153 -2.56 -1.04 -3.25
CA LEU A 153 -2.47 -1.81 -4.49
C LEU A 153 -2.44 -0.90 -5.72
N ILE A 154 -3.34 0.08 -5.83
CA ILE A 154 -3.36 1.03 -6.95
C ILE A 154 -2.02 1.78 -7.05
N LEU A 155 -1.48 2.21 -5.91
CA LEU A 155 -0.16 2.85 -5.87
C LEU A 155 0.96 1.89 -6.29
N SER A 156 0.88 0.62 -5.92
CA SER A 156 1.83 -0.42 -6.38
C SER A 156 1.75 -0.63 -7.90
N LEU A 157 0.55 -0.64 -8.48
CA LEU A 157 0.35 -0.70 -9.93
C LEU A 157 0.90 0.55 -10.64
N TYR A 158 0.76 1.72 -10.02
CA TYR A 158 1.38 2.94 -10.54
C TYR A 158 2.92 2.89 -10.48
N GLN A 159 3.51 2.27 -9.46
CA GLN A 159 4.94 1.98 -9.44
C GLN A 159 5.37 1.01 -10.55
N TRP A 160 4.53 0.01 -10.87
CA TRP A 160 4.77 -0.86 -12.03
C TRP A 160 4.74 -0.10 -13.35
N TYR A 161 3.80 0.84 -13.51
CA TYR A 161 3.78 1.73 -14.69
C TYR A 161 5.11 2.47 -14.85
N PHE A 162 5.67 3.01 -13.76
CA PHE A 162 7.00 3.61 -13.76
C PHE A 162 8.08 2.63 -14.24
N VAL A 163 8.16 1.43 -13.66
CA VAL A 163 9.15 0.41 -14.02
C VAL A 163 9.05 0.06 -15.51
N ILE A 164 7.84 -0.17 -16.00
CA ILE A 164 7.59 -0.51 -17.41
C ILE A 164 7.98 0.67 -18.31
N ALA A 165 7.61 1.91 -17.95
CA ALA A 165 7.92 3.09 -18.74
C ALA A 165 9.43 3.27 -18.90
N VAL A 166 10.22 3.06 -17.85
CA VAL A 166 11.68 3.14 -17.90
C VAL A 166 12.30 2.01 -18.73
N HIS A 167 11.69 0.83 -18.75
CA HIS A 167 12.19 -0.32 -19.52
C HIS A 167 11.84 -0.27 -21.02
N THR A 168 10.74 0.39 -21.38
CA THR A 168 10.16 0.34 -22.73
C THR A 168 10.36 1.62 -23.53
N LYS A 169 10.43 2.79 -22.89
CA LYS A 169 10.64 4.05 -23.58
C LYS A 169 12.08 4.17 -24.07
N LYS A 170 12.24 4.77 -25.26
CA LYS A 170 13.55 5.15 -25.78
C LYS A 170 13.93 6.50 -25.17
N PHE A 171 15.11 6.56 -24.59
CA PHE A 171 15.72 7.79 -24.06
C PHE A 171 17.00 8.06 -24.83
N THR A 172 17.34 9.34 -25.03
CA THR A 172 18.63 9.67 -25.62
C THR A 172 19.75 9.44 -24.60
N PRO A 173 20.99 9.13 -25.03
CA PRO A 173 22.12 8.93 -24.12
C PRO A 173 22.35 10.13 -23.18
N GLU A 174 22.13 11.35 -23.68
CA GLU A 174 22.25 12.59 -22.91
C GLU A 174 21.22 12.64 -21.79
N GLN A 175 19.96 12.29 -22.09
CA GLN A 175 18.89 12.23 -21.10
C GLN A 175 19.18 11.21 -19.99
N VAL A 176 19.73 10.04 -20.35
CA VAL A 176 20.09 8.99 -19.38
C VAL A 176 21.20 9.45 -18.45
N LYS A 177 22.24 10.05 -19.01
CA LYS A 177 23.37 10.57 -18.22
C LYS A 177 22.95 11.69 -17.29
N GLU A 178 22.25 12.71 -17.81
CA GLU A 178 21.72 13.81 -17.01
C GLU A 178 20.77 13.32 -15.91
N GLY A 179 19.87 12.38 -16.24
CA GLY A 179 18.93 11.82 -15.29
C GLY A 179 19.63 11.04 -14.17
N TYR A 180 20.66 10.26 -14.51
CA TYR A 180 21.48 9.55 -13.54
C TYR A 180 22.25 10.52 -12.63
N ASP A 181 22.92 11.51 -13.21
CA ASP A 181 23.68 12.49 -12.45
C ASP A 181 22.77 13.29 -11.52
N GLU A 182 21.58 13.71 -11.96
CA GLU A 182 20.62 14.40 -11.11
C GLU A 182 20.12 13.52 -9.96
N LEU A 183 19.84 12.24 -10.19
CA LEU A 183 19.33 11.32 -9.15
C LEU A 183 20.43 10.99 -8.13
N VAL A 184 21.62 10.61 -8.59
CA VAL A 184 22.74 10.21 -7.75
C VAL A 184 23.37 11.39 -7.01
N THR A 185 23.49 12.56 -7.66
CA THR A 185 24.04 13.76 -7.00
C THR A 185 23.10 14.31 -5.94
N ASN A 186 21.78 14.21 -6.14
CA ASN A 186 20.82 14.56 -5.10
C ASN A 186 20.80 13.57 -3.93
N ALA A 187 21.10 12.29 -4.18
CA ALA A 187 21.25 11.29 -3.12
C ALA A 187 22.45 11.57 -2.21
N LYS A 188 23.57 12.10 -2.73
CA LYS A 188 24.76 12.46 -1.95
C LYS A 188 24.65 13.73 -1.10
N LYS A 189 23.62 14.55 -1.34
CA LYS A 189 23.38 15.81 -0.60
C LYS A 189 22.40 15.67 0.56
N LYS A 190 21.82 14.49 0.78
CA LYS A 190 20.96 14.15 1.92
C LYS A 190 21.72 13.29 2.91
#